data_AF-A0A177CAD9-F1
#
_entry.id   AF-A0A177CAD9-F1
#
_cell.length_a   1.000
_cell.length_b   1.000
_cell.length_c   1.000
_cell.angle_alpha   90.00
_cell.angle_beta   90.00
_cell.angle_gamma   90.00
#
_symmetry.space_group_name_H-M   'P 1'
#
loop_
_entity.id
_entity.type
_entity.pdbx_description
1 polymer ?
#
loop_
_entity_poly.entity_id
_entity_poly.type
_entity_poly.pdbx_seq_one_letter_code
_entity_poly.pdbx_strand_id
1 'polypeptide(L)'
;MKLHVLLSSGAVALAQQVYLPVDGSASLPQCSRNGSYATAIPSHSFREFSFTQTETERTATSRPVPTATTTFAPNYSQLSSLVPNLTTTQWGNWDPASNATPTDVGVPYGNASWTALWTAIPWVNFTRGIYSTTVEPTPVPTSELVLPPPEPFGPETCYTFPEDFLLGVAASAVQIEGAVADEGRTPVHMDALSLFSPGRADNFVANENYYLYKQDIERIAAMGIRYYRFSIPWSRILPFVLPDTPVNQQGLSHYDDLINLVLDKGMLPAIVLHHTDTPIEFYPNVSSILIEPGTGGVGYTDSGYHLSYKNVSFEDAFVNYGKIVMTHFADRVPIWWTFNEPLLGARNGHSIDAVIKAHARLYHFYKSEIKGTGKISMTLNDNFGVPRDPSNASDVDAATHFNAFQLATFGNPIFLGQDYPDAFKDSVSDYVPLTAEDLSYINGTADFFSIQPYTATVVSPPPNDTIADCAANISHPLRPYCVTQSTTTTTGWNIGYASQSYVYITPTYFRTYLNYLYNTFRAPVAVTEFGFPVFGEDDKKQSDQEFDSPRSLYYQSYLSEGLKALWEDGVDWIGVFAWSWADNWEFGDYKQHFGIQTVNRTTQVRRYKKSFFEYVDFVESRRQKSG
;
A
#
# COMPACT_ATOMS: atom_id res chain seq x y z
N MET A 1 -45.51 -17.79 -32.87
CA MET A 1 -44.27 -17.58 -33.65
C MET A 1 -44.14 -16.11 -34.01
N LYS A 2 -43.53 -15.31 -33.13
CA LYS A 2 -42.91 -14.01 -33.43
C LYS A 2 -41.77 -13.83 -32.43
N LEU A 3 -40.56 -13.93 -32.94
CA LEU A 3 -39.29 -13.87 -32.22
C LEU A 3 -38.97 -12.39 -31.97
N HIS A 4 -38.78 -11.98 -30.72
CA HIS A 4 -38.20 -10.68 -30.38
C HIS A 4 -36.70 -10.86 -30.21
N VAL A 5 -35.95 -10.39 -31.22
CA VAL A 5 -34.51 -10.23 -31.15
C VAL A 5 -34.24 -8.93 -30.41
N LEU A 6 -33.80 -9.03 -29.15
CA LEU A 6 -33.13 -7.93 -28.46
C LEU A 6 -31.72 -7.80 -29.06
N LEU A 7 -31.47 -6.70 -29.76
CA LEU A 7 -30.13 -6.25 -30.10
C LEU A 7 -29.49 -5.65 -28.85
N SER A 8 -28.65 -6.42 -28.16
CA SER A 8 -27.70 -5.89 -27.18
C SER A 8 -26.52 -5.28 -27.92
N SER A 9 -26.56 -3.97 -28.13
CA SER A 9 -25.39 -3.18 -28.53
C SER A 9 -24.40 -3.11 -27.36
N GLY A 10 -23.42 -4.02 -27.35
CA GLY A 10 -22.25 -3.90 -26.49
C GLY A 10 -21.36 -2.78 -27.03
N ALA A 11 -21.41 -1.61 -26.39
CA ALA A 11 -20.39 -0.59 -26.59
C ALA A 11 -19.15 -1.04 -25.82
N VAL A 12 -18.19 -1.64 -26.52
CA VAL A 12 -16.83 -1.80 -26.01
C VAL A 12 -16.20 -0.42 -26.06
N ALA A 13 -16.13 0.27 -24.93
CA ALA A 13 -15.36 1.50 -24.79
C ALA A 13 -13.88 1.13 -24.87
N LEU A 14 -13.30 1.16 -26.07
CA LEU A 14 -11.86 1.11 -26.26
C LEU A 14 -11.30 2.47 -25.82
N ALA A 15 -10.81 2.56 -24.59
CA ALA A 15 -9.99 3.68 -24.13
C ALA A 15 -8.60 3.61 -24.81
N GLN A 16 -8.56 3.81 -26.13
CA GLN A 16 -7.32 3.86 -26.88
C GLN A 16 -6.84 5.31 -26.91
N GLN A 17 -5.69 5.58 -26.31
CA GLN A 17 -5.05 6.90 -26.38
C GLN A 17 -4.51 7.08 -27.80
N VAL A 18 -5.26 7.77 -28.67
CA VAL A 18 -4.87 8.01 -30.07
C VAL A 18 -3.85 9.15 -30.10
N TYR A 19 -2.63 8.86 -30.54
CA TYR A 19 -1.62 9.88 -30.79
C TYR A 19 -1.94 10.61 -32.10
N LEU A 20 -2.46 11.83 -32.00
CA LEU A 20 -2.70 12.69 -33.16
C LEU A 20 -1.52 13.67 -33.31
N PRO A 21 -0.70 13.55 -34.38
CA PRO A 21 0.33 14.53 -34.64
C PRO A 21 -0.32 15.90 -34.90
N VAL A 22 0.07 16.90 -34.12
CA VAL A 22 -0.38 18.29 -34.24
C VAL A 22 0.81 19.19 -34.53
N ASP A 23 0.72 19.97 -35.59
CA ASP A 23 1.70 20.99 -35.93
C ASP A 23 1.35 22.32 -35.25
N GLY A 24 2.29 22.89 -34.50
CA GLY A 24 2.17 24.22 -33.89
C GLY A 24 1.76 24.22 -32.41
N SER A 25 1.60 25.41 -31.84
CA SER A 25 1.18 25.59 -30.46
C SER A 25 -0.26 25.10 -30.25
N ALA A 26 -0.54 24.44 -29.12
CA ALA A 26 -1.90 24.10 -28.73
C ALA A 26 -2.80 25.35 -28.75
N SER A 27 -3.89 25.30 -29.51
CA SER A 27 -4.91 26.35 -29.45
C SER A 27 -5.55 26.31 -28.07
N LEU A 28 -5.50 27.40 -27.31
CA LEU A 28 -6.21 27.53 -26.03
C LEU A 28 -7.70 27.70 -26.32
N PRO A 29 -8.56 26.66 -26.24
CA PRO A 29 -9.96 26.75 -26.67
C PRO A 29 -10.74 27.71 -25.76
N GLN A 30 -10.29 27.83 -24.51
CA GLN A 30 -10.80 28.74 -23.49
C GLN A 30 -10.52 30.23 -23.81
N CYS A 31 -9.56 30.50 -24.70
CA CYS A 31 -9.12 31.84 -25.07
C CYS A 31 -9.55 32.16 -26.50
N SER A 32 -10.86 32.34 -26.73
CA SER A 32 -11.28 33.07 -27.93
C SER A 32 -10.76 34.50 -27.79
N ARG A 33 -9.87 34.93 -28.69
CA ARG A 33 -9.46 36.34 -28.79
C ARG A 33 -10.69 37.16 -29.16
N ASN A 34 -11.47 37.58 -28.18
CA ASN A 34 -12.21 38.83 -28.33
C ASN A 34 -11.13 39.90 -28.46
N GLY A 35 -11.07 40.60 -29.59
CA GLY A 35 -10.09 41.63 -29.90
C GLY A 35 -10.11 42.85 -28.97
N SER A 36 -10.64 42.72 -27.74
CA SER A 36 -10.47 43.67 -26.67
C SER A 36 -9.07 43.52 -26.07
N TYR A 37 -8.05 44.02 -26.77
CA TYR A 37 -6.93 44.60 -26.04
C TYR A 37 -7.54 45.60 -25.07
N ALA A 38 -7.18 45.52 -23.79
CA ALA A 38 -7.68 46.44 -22.77
C ALA A 38 -7.49 47.88 -23.28
N THR A 39 -8.57 48.57 -23.59
CA THR A 39 -8.59 49.99 -23.97
C THR A 39 -8.41 50.91 -22.75
N ALA A 40 -8.18 50.31 -21.57
CA ALA A 40 -7.91 51.02 -20.34
C ALA A 40 -6.58 51.76 -20.47
N ILE A 41 -6.65 53.08 -20.60
CA ILE A 41 -5.50 53.96 -20.40
C ILE A 41 -5.16 53.89 -18.90
N PRO A 42 -3.94 53.47 -18.50
CA PRO A 42 -3.59 53.40 -17.08
C PRO A 42 -3.69 54.80 -16.46
N SER A 43 -4.53 54.94 -15.44
CA SER A 43 -4.58 56.17 -14.64
C SER A 43 -3.56 56.06 -13.51
N HIS A 44 -2.60 56.98 -13.46
CA HIS A 44 -1.64 57.05 -12.37
C HIS A 44 -2.22 57.87 -11.21
N SER A 45 -2.27 57.29 -10.02
CA SER A 45 -2.60 58.01 -8.79
C SER A 45 -1.56 57.68 -7.73
N PHE A 46 -1.10 58.70 -6.99
CA PHE A 46 -0.22 58.50 -5.85
C PHE A 46 -1.07 58.10 -4.65
N ARG A 47 -0.77 56.94 -4.07
CA ARG A 47 -1.35 56.47 -2.80
C ARG A 47 -0.20 56.02 -1.91
N GLU A 48 -0.36 56.13 -0.60
CA GLU A 48 0.55 55.48 0.31
C GLU A 48 0.55 53.97 0.04
N PHE A 49 1.73 53.35 0.09
CA PHE A 49 1.85 51.91 -0.04
C PHE A 49 1.13 51.25 1.13
N SER A 50 0.07 50.51 0.83
CA SER A 50 -0.64 49.64 1.77
C SER A 50 -0.64 48.22 1.20
N PHE A 51 -0.25 47.25 2.02
CA PHE A 51 -0.29 45.84 1.69
C PHE A 51 -1.16 45.11 2.72
N THR A 52 -2.16 44.37 2.25
CA THR A 52 -2.96 43.48 3.10
C THR A 52 -2.30 42.11 3.09
N GLN A 53 -2.14 41.49 4.26
CA GLN A 53 -1.64 40.12 4.36
C GLN A 53 -2.54 39.18 3.54
N THR A 54 -1.93 38.41 2.64
CA THR A 54 -2.63 37.48 1.73
C THR A 54 -2.53 36.02 2.19
N GLU A 55 -2.03 35.80 3.41
CA GLU A 55 -1.88 34.46 3.98
C GLU A 55 -3.23 33.87 4.37
N THR A 56 -3.33 32.54 4.32
CA THR A 56 -4.57 31.81 4.58
C THR A 56 -4.83 31.72 6.08
N GLU A 57 -5.95 32.25 6.59
CA GLU A 57 -6.37 32.08 7.99
C GLU A 57 -7.10 30.74 8.26
N ARG A 58 -7.09 29.81 7.30
CA ARG A 58 -7.73 28.50 7.43
C ARG A 58 -6.80 27.54 8.16
N THR A 59 -7.37 26.72 9.02
CA THR A 59 -6.66 25.61 9.66
C THR A 59 -7.23 24.25 9.24
N ALA A 60 -6.38 23.22 9.21
CA ALA A 60 -6.85 21.84 9.13
C ALA A 60 -7.83 21.56 10.27
N THR A 61 -8.83 20.74 9.98
CA THR A 61 -9.93 20.45 10.91
C THR A 61 -9.94 18.97 11.20
N SER A 62 -9.82 18.61 12.47
CA SER A 62 -9.93 17.22 12.90
C SER A 62 -11.34 16.69 12.68
N ARG A 63 -11.48 15.37 12.58
CA ARG A 63 -12.81 14.76 12.61
C ARG A 63 -13.45 14.94 13.99
N PRO A 64 -14.78 15.09 14.07
CA PRO A 64 -15.47 15.11 15.35
C PRO A 64 -15.33 13.75 16.04
N VAL A 65 -15.24 13.78 17.37
CA VAL A 65 -15.26 12.56 18.19
C VAL A 65 -16.57 11.81 17.92
N PRO A 66 -16.54 10.48 17.70
CA PRO A 66 -17.76 9.72 17.44
C PRO A 66 -18.71 9.79 18.64
N THR A 67 -20.00 9.98 18.36
CA THR A 67 -21.05 9.90 19.41
C THR A 67 -21.51 8.47 19.68
N ALA A 68 -21.13 7.53 18.81
CA ALA A 68 -21.42 6.10 18.93
C ALA A 68 -20.34 5.28 18.22
N THR A 69 -20.04 4.10 18.75
CA THR A 69 -19.13 3.13 18.12
C THR A 69 -19.91 2.25 17.15
N THR A 70 -19.53 2.25 15.88
CA THR A 70 -20.03 1.27 14.90
C THR A 70 -19.26 -0.04 15.06
N THR A 71 -19.98 -1.15 15.21
CA THR A 71 -19.39 -2.48 15.27
C THR A 71 -19.52 -3.22 13.94
N PHE A 72 -18.50 -3.97 13.54
CA PHE A 72 -18.45 -4.73 12.29
C PHE A 72 -18.51 -6.25 12.49
N ALA A 73 -18.53 -6.73 13.73
CA ALA A 73 -18.69 -8.13 14.10
C ALA A 73 -19.10 -8.23 15.59
N PRO A 74 -19.50 -9.42 16.08
CA PRO A 74 -19.58 -9.67 17.53
C PRO A 74 -18.25 -9.41 18.22
N ASN A 75 -18.28 -9.03 19.50
CA ASN A 75 -17.05 -8.74 20.25
C ASN A 75 -16.24 -10.01 20.56
N TYR A 76 -14.97 -9.84 20.94
CA TYR A 76 -14.07 -10.96 21.24
C TYR A 76 -14.66 -11.97 22.24
N SER A 77 -15.36 -11.53 23.29
CA SER A 77 -15.94 -12.45 24.28
C SER A 77 -16.94 -13.43 23.67
N GLN A 78 -17.63 -13.02 22.60
CA GLN A 78 -18.57 -13.84 21.83
C GLN A 78 -17.89 -14.67 20.74
N LEU A 79 -16.71 -14.25 20.26
CA LEU A 79 -15.96 -14.92 19.21
C LEU A 79 -14.87 -15.86 19.74
N SER A 80 -14.46 -15.74 21.00
CA SER A 80 -13.31 -16.45 21.57
C SER A 80 -13.37 -17.98 21.40
N SER A 81 -14.56 -18.57 21.31
CA SER A 81 -14.74 -20.01 21.02
C SER A 81 -14.29 -20.44 19.62
N LEU A 82 -14.09 -19.50 18.67
CA LEU A 82 -13.57 -19.76 17.33
C LEU A 82 -12.05 -20.02 17.34
N VAL A 83 -11.38 -19.71 18.44
CA VAL A 83 -9.95 -19.96 18.68
C VAL A 83 -9.76 -20.66 20.05
N PRO A 84 -10.33 -21.86 20.24
CA PRO A 84 -10.58 -22.44 21.57
C PRO A 84 -9.31 -22.84 22.35
N ASN A 85 -8.19 -23.05 21.67
CA ASN A 85 -6.92 -23.49 22.28
C ASN A 85 -5.94 -22.32 22.52
N LEU A 86 -6.41 -21.09 22.44
CA LEU A 86 -5.54 -19.92 22.57
C LEU A 86 -5.00 -19.82 24.00
N THR A 87 -3.68 -19.98 24.12
CA THR A 87 -2.93 -19.67 25.35
C THR A 87 -2.14 -18.40 25.14
N THR A 88 -2.06 -17.54 26.15
CA THR A 88 -1.27 -16.32 26.08
C THR A 88 -0.08 -16.38 27.05
N THR A 89 0.99 -15.71 26.66
CA THR A 89 2.18 -15.51 27.49
C THR A 89 2.80 -14.15 27.19
N GLN A 90 3.89 -13.83 27.89
CA GLN A 90 4.65 -12.60 27.76
C GLN A 90 6.13 -12.95 27.66
N TRP A 91 6.87 -12.10 26.96
CA TRP A 91 8.32 -12.24 26.79
C TRP A 91 9.00 -10.91 27.07
N GLY A 92 10.27 -10.98 27.41
CA GLY A 92 11.08 -9.78 27.65
C GLY A 92 11.47 -9.05 26.36
N ASN A 93 12.49 -8.22 26.51
CA ASN A 93 13.17 -7.56 25.41
C ASN A 93 14.53 -8.25 25.19
N TRP A 94 14.90 -8.46 23.93
CA TRP A 94 16.17 -9.11 23.60
C TRP A 94 17.22 -8.04 23.33
N ASP A 95 18.43 -8.25 23.83
CA ASP A 95 19.57 -7.35 23.63
C ASP A 95 20.84 -8.19 23.41
N PRO A 96 21.55 -8.04 22.27
CA PRO A 96 22.79 -8.77 22.04
C PRO A 96 23.91 -8.37 23.01
N ALA A 97 23.83 -7.21 23.66
CA ALA A 97 24.80 -6.77 24.66
C ALA A 97 24.46 -7.26 26.10
N SER A 98 23.30 -7.88 26.30
CA SER A 98 22.90 -8.40 27.62
C SER A 98 23.63 -9.68 27.96
N ASN A 99 24.16 -9.76 29.20
CA ASN A 99 24.73 -10.98 29.77
C ASN A 99 23.70 -11.83 30.53
N ALA A 100 22.41 -11.49 30.44
CA ALA A 100 21.36 -12.23 31.14
C ALA A 100 21.05 -13.54 30.40
N THR A 101 21.20 -14.67 31.10
CA THR A 101 20.83 -15.99 30.57
C THR A 101 19.39 -16.33 31.01
N PRO A 102 18.51 -16.73 30.10
CA PRO A 102 17.17 -17.22 30.45
C PRO A 102 17.24 -18.42 31.41
N THR A 103 16.43 -18.41 32.47
CA THR A 103 16.43 -19.45 33.51
C THR A 103 15.51 -20.63 33.21
N ASP A 104 14.75 -20.57 32.11
CA ASP A 104 13.70 -21.51 31.72
C ASP A 104 14.13 -22.45 30.57
N VAL A 105 15.42 -22.81 30.52
CA VAL A 105 15.95 -23.76 29.54
C VAL A 105 15.18 -25.09 29.61
N GLY A 106 14.69 -25.56 28.47
CA GLY A 106 13.90 -26.79 28.36
C GLY A 106 12.40 -26.60 28.56
N VAL A 107 11.93 -25.40 28.91
CA VAL A 107 10.50 -25.05 28.90
C VAL A 107 10.10 -24.66 27.47
N PRO A 108 9.17 -25.39 26.81
CA PRO A 108 8.71 -25.03 25.48
C PRO A 108 8.16 -23.61 25.44
N TYR A 109 8.56 -22.84 24.43
CA TYR A 109 8.11 -21.46 24.20
C TYR A 109 8.48 -20.46 25.30
N GLY A 110 9.36 -20.83 26.24
CA GLY A 110 9.90 -19.93 27.25
C GLY A 110 10.81 -18.83 26.68
N ASN A 111 11.31 -17.96 27.55
CA ASN A 111 12.28 -16.92 27.22
C ASN A 111 13.57 -17.51 26.62
N ALA A 112 14.01 -18.69 27.06
CA ALA A 112 15.12 -19.41 26.44
C ALA A 112 14.88 -19.73 24.97
N SER A 113 13.72 -20.31 24.63
CA SER A 113 13.35 -20.65 23.24
C SER A 113 13.18 -19.39 22.39
N TRP A 114 12.55 -18.36 22.93
CA TRP A 114 12.37 -17.09 22.24
C TRP A 114 13.70 -16.36 21.98
N THR A 115 14.58 -16.31 22.98
CA THR A 115 15.94 -15.74 22.86
C THR A 115 16.78 -16.49 21.82
N ALA A 116 16.58 -17.81 21.68
CA ALA A 116 17.29 -18.61 20.70
C ALA A 116 16.95 -18.22 19.25
N LEU A 117 15.72 -17.77 18.97
CA LEU A 117 15.33 -17.28 17.64
C LEU A 117 16.11 -16.02 17.25
N TRP A 118 16.31 -15.09 18.19
CA TRP A 118 17.16 -13.93 17.99
C TRP A 118 18.64 -14.31 17.87
N THR A 119 19.13 -15.21 18.72
CA THR A 119 20.55 -15.61 18.74
C THR A 119 20.96 -16.44 17.52
N ALA A 120 20.01 -17.04 16.79
CA ALA A 120 20.28 -17.81 15.58
C ALA A 120 20.77 -16.96 14.40
N ILE A 121 20.62 -15.64 14.47
CA ILE A 121 20.97 -14.72 13.40
C ILE A 121 22.22 -13.92 13.83
N PRO A 122 23.25 -13.81 12.98
CA PRO A 122 24.51 -13.15 13.33
C PRO A 122 24.39 -11.62 13.19
N TRP A 123 23.57 -10.99 14.04
CA TRP A 123 23.31 -9.55 13.98
C TRP A 123 24.58 -8.71 14.07
N VAL A 124 24.65 -7.65 13.27
CA VAL A 124 25.75 -6.69 13.26
C VAL A 124 25.18 -5.30 13.52
N ASN A 125 25.83 -4.53 14.39
CA ASN A 125 25.43 -3.15 14.74
C ASN A 125 23.96 -3.02 15.18
N PHE A 126 23.46 -3.96 15.98
CA PHE A 126 22.11 -3.89 16.50
C PHE A 126 21.92 -2.62 17.34
N THR A 127 20.97 -1.78 16.95
CA THR A 127 20.68 -0.48 17.55
C THR A 127 19.30 -0.48 18.15
N ARG A 128 19.10 0.31 19.21
CA ARG A 128 17.79 0.57 19.81
C ARG A 128 17.45 2.05 19.67
N GLY A 129 16.15 2.32 19.71
CA GLY A 129 15.61 3.68 19.69
C GLY A 129 15.84 4.44 20.99
N ILE A 130 15.31 5.66 21.06
CA ILE A 130 15.40 6.53 22.25
C ILE A 130 14.26 6.29 23.24
N TYR A 131 13.22 5.55 22.85
CA TYR A 131 12.11 5.16 23.71
C TYR A 131 12.14 3.67 24.03
N SER A 132 11.65 3.32 25.23
CA SER A 132 11.50 1.94 25.71
C SER A 132 10.13 1.66 26.34
N THR A 133 9.23 2.64 26.28
CA THR A 133 7.86 2.61 26.80
C THR A 133 6.98 3.53 25.96
N THR A 134 5.70 3.20 25.83
CA THR A 134 4.73 4.05 25.12
C THR A 134 4.73 5.48 25.66
N VAL A 135 4.77 6.44 24.76
CA VAL A 135 4.78 7.87 25.06
C VAL A 135 3.34 8.41 25.03
N GLU A 136 2.95 9.14 26.06
CA GLU A 136 1.67 9.83 26.08
C GLU A 136 1.68 11.02 25.10
N PRO A 137 0.61 11.21 24.31
CA PRO A 137 0.59 12.23 23.27
C PRO A 137 0.49 13.63 23.86
N THR A 138 1.09 14.59 23.17
CA THR A 138 0.89 16.02 23.41
C THR A 138 -0.10 16.59 22.39
N PRO A 139 -0.96 17.56 22.78
CA PRO A 139 -1.86 18.21 21.85
C PRO A 139 -1.11 18.89 20.70
N VAL A 140 -1.62 18.75 19.47
CA VAL A 140 -1.06 19.43 18.29
C VAL A 140 -1.37 20.93 18.36
N PRO A 141 -0.37 21.82 18.34
CA PRO A 141 -0.61 23.26 18.36
C PRO A 141 -1.41 23.72 17.14
N THR A 142 -2.41 24.59 17.32
CA THR A 142 -3.18 25.16 16.20
C THR A 142 -2.30 25.88 15.17
N SER A 143 -1.16 26.42 15.59
CA SER A 143 -0.17 27.03 14.69
C SER A 143 0.45 26.05 13.70
N GLU A 144 0.52 24.75 14.04
CA GLU A 144 0.98 23.70 13.11
C GLU A 144 -0.09 23.30 12.10
N LEU A 145 -1.35 23.69 12.32
CA LEU A 145 -2.49 23.34 11.48
C LEU A 145 -2.87 24.44 10.49
N VAL A 146 -2.16 25.57 10.47
CA VAL A 146 -2.39 26.65 9.50
C VAL A 146 -2.05 26.16 8.10
N LEU A 147 -2.98 26.34 7.16
CA LEU A 147 -2.77 25.91 5.78
C LEU A 147 -1.61 26.70 5.15
N PRO A 148 -0.68 26.02 4.45
CA PRO A 148 0.37 26.70 3.69
C PRO A 148 -0.24 27.51 2.53
N PRO A 149 0.55 28.41 1.90
CA PRO A 149 0.15 29.07 0.67
C PRO A 149 -0.30 28.05 -0.39
N PRO A 150 -1.39 28.29 -1.12
CA PRO A 150 -1.93 27.33 -2.10
C PRO A 150 -0.97 27.07 -3.25
N GLU A 151 -1.15 25.95 -3.95
CA GLU A 151 -0.45 25.73 -5.22
C GLU A 151 -0.83 26.78 -6.28
N PRO A 152 0.11 27.19 -7.17
CA PRO A 152 -0.18 28.19 -8.21
C PRO A 152 -1.26 27.77 -9.21
N PHE A 153 -1.42 26.46 -9.39
CA PHE A 153 -2.43 25.85 -10.26
C PHE A 153 -3.43 25.08 -9.40
N GLY A 154 -4.71 25.35 -9.60
CA GLY A 154 -5.80 24.61 -8.98
C GLY A 154 -6.46 23.64 -9.96
N PRO A 155 -7.35 22.76 -9.47
CA PRO A 155 -8.08 21.83 -10.32
C PRO A 155 -9.01 22.56 -11.29
N GLU A 156 -9.10 22.01 -12.51
CA GLU A 156 -9.86 22.60 -13.61
C GLU A 156 -11.34 22.19 -13.63
N THR A 157 -11.72 21.15 -12.87
CA THR A 157 -13.08 20.58 -12.86
C THR A 157 -13.76 20.76 -11.50
N CYS A 158 -15.10 20.72 -11.51
CA CYS A 158 -15.96 20.85 -10.32
C CYS A 158 -16.53 19.50 -9.84
N TYR A 159 -15.87 18.38 -10.17
CA TYR A 159 -16.30 17.05 -9.76
C TYR A 159 -16.16 16.83 -8.26
N THR A 160 -17.01 15.97 -7.70
CA THR A 160 -17.09 15.71 -6.25
C THR A 160 -16.83 14.24 -5.91
N PHE A 161 -16.21 13.96 -4.76
CA PHE A 161 -16.11 12.62 -4.22
C PHE A 161 -17.43 12.17 -3.58
N PRO A 162 -17.79 10.87 -3.66
CA PRO A 162 -18.89 10.31 -2.88
C PRO A 162 -18.78 10.62 -1.39
N GLU A 163 -19.91 10.73 -0.70
CA GLU A 163 -19.95 11.01 0.74
C GLU A 163 -19.15 9.98 1.55
N ASP A 164 -19.28 8.71 1.18
CA ASP A 164 -18.63 7.56 1.81
C ASP A 164 -17.23 7.25 1.27
N PHE A 165 -16.69 8.05 0.35
CA PHE A 165 -15.37 7.86 -0.24
C PHE A 165 -14.29 7.72 0.83
N LEU A 166 -13.51 6.62 0.77
CA LEU A 166 -12.52 6.29 1.78
C LEU A 166 -11.30 7.19 1.59
N LEU A 167 -11.10 8.13 2.53
CA LEU A 167 -9.91 8.97 2.61
C LEU A 167 -9.00 8.48 3.74
N GLY A 168 -7.86 7.91 3.39
CA GLY A 168 -6.93 7.36 4.37
C GLY A 168 -5.48 7.69 4.16
N VAL A 169 -4.66 7.25 5.11
CA VAL A 169 -3.20 7.18 5.02
C VAL A 169 -2.76 5.76 5.35
N ALA A 170 -1.63 5.35 4.79
CA ALA A 170 -1.10 3.98 4.90
C ALA A 170 0.24 3.91 5.64
N ALA A 171 0.48 2.75 6.24
CA ALA A 171 1.72 2.36 6.89
C ALA A 171 1.89 0.84 6.93
N SER A 172 3.12 0.38 7.13
CA SER A 172 3.46 -1.01 7.44
C SER A 172 4.28 -1.07 8.71
N ALA A 173 3.99 -2.06 9.56
CA ALA A 173 4.63 -2.25 10.85
C ALA A 173 6.15 -2.28 10.73
N VAL A 174 6.68 -3.06 9.80
CA VAL A 174 8.13 -3.21 9.60
C VAL A 174 8.83 -1.90 9.18
N GLN A 175 8.12 -0.98 8.53
CA GLN A 175 8.71 0.28 8.07
C GLN A 175 8.57 1.44 9.07
N ILE A 176 7.63 1.36 10.03
CA ILE A 176 7.39 2.45 10.99
C ILE A 176 7.63 2.09 12.45
N GLU A 177 7.42 0.84 12.89
CA GLU A 177 7.34 0.52 14.32
C GLU A 177 8.68 0.66 15.05
N GLY A 178 9.74 0.09 14.49
CA GLY A 178 10.95 -0.17 15.26
C GLY A 178 10.67 -1.21 16.36
N ALA A 179 11.33 -1.08 17.51
CA ALA A 179 11.12 -1.96 18.67
C ALA A 179 11.15 -3.46 18.27
N VAL A 180 12.07 -3.80 17.35
CA VAL A 180 12.03 -5.06 16.60
C VAL A 180 12.20 -6.28 17.49
N ALA A 181 12.87 -6.12 18.63
CA ALA A 181 13.21 -7.17 19.58
C ALA A 181 12.57 -6.95 20.96
N ASP A 182 11.55 -6.11 21.03
CA ASP A 182 10.85 -5.77 22.28
C ASP A 182 9.56 -6.58 22.42
N GLU A 183 9.20 -6.86 23.67
CA GLU A 183 7.93 -7.44 24.10
C GLU A 183 7.53 -8.69 23.29
N GLY A 184 8.48 -9.61 23.11
CA GLY A 184 8.20 -10.92 22.51
C GLY A 184 8.12 -10.98 20.99
N ARG A 185 8.32 -9.88 20.25
CA ARG A 185 8.45 -9.96 18.79
C ARG A 185 9.62 -10.87 18.40
N THR A 186 9.45 -11.68 17.36
CA THR A 186 10.52 -12.49 16.76
C THR A 186 11.02 -11.90 15.43
N PRO A 187 12.23 -12.27 14.99
CA PRO A 187 12.80 -11.76 13.76
C PRO A 187 11.97 -12.09 12.53
N VAL A 188 11.85 -11.12 11.64
CA VAL A 188 11.35 -11.33 10.28
C VAL A 188 12.48 -11.16 9.28
N HIS A 189 12.27 -11.62 8.06
CA HIS A 189 13.30 -11.54 7.02
C HIS A 189 13.81 -10.12 6.75
N MET A 190 12.94 -9.10 6.84
CA MET A 190 13.34 -7.70 6.63
C MET A 190 14.28 -7.18 7.72
N ASP A 191 14.19 -7.70 8.95
CA ASP A 191 15.16 -7.33 10.00
C ASP A 191 16.58 -7.78 9.59
N ALA A 192 16.68 -8.94 8.92
CA ALA A 192 17.95 -9.50 8.45
C ALA A 192 18.54 -8.78 7.22
N LEU A 193 17.86 -7.78 6.64
CA LEU A 193 18.35 -7.04 5.47
C LEU A 193 19.71 -6.37 5.71
N SER A 194 19.96 -5.93 6.95
CA SER A 194 21.24 -5.36 7.41
C SER A 194 22.43 -6.29 7.19
N LEU A 195 22.23 -7.61 7.20
CA LEU A 195 23.29 -8.59 6.95
C LEU A 195 23.70 -8.64 5.48
N PHE A 196 22.81 -8.26 4.58
CA PHE A 196 22.99 -8.42 3.15
C PHE A 196 23.18 -7.11 2.40
N SER A 197 22.80 -5.98 3.00
CA SER A 197 23.01 -4.64 2.49
C SER A 197 23.70 -3.74 3.53
N PRO A 198 24.97 -4.02 3.91
CA PRO A 198 25.70 -3.17 4.85
C PRO A 198 25.79 -1.72 4.33
N GLY A 199 25.48 -0.73 5.17
CA GLY A 199 25.49 0.69 4.80
C GLY A 199 24.16 1.26 4.32
N ARG A 200 23.12 0.42 4.14
CA ARG A 200 21.76 0.84 3.77
C ARG A 200 20.78 0.68 4.93
N ALA A 201 20.72 -0.52 5.51
CA ALA A 201 19.83 -0.83 6.64
C ALA A 201 20.57 -0.77 7.99
N ASP A 202 21.21 0.35 8.31
CA ASP A 202 22.18 0.44 9.41
C ASP A 202 21.57 0.56 10.82
N ASN A 203 20.24 0.60 10.95
CA ASN A 203 19.60 0.61 12.26
C ASN A 203 18.22 -0.07 12.27
N PHE A 204 17.76 -0.43 13.48
CA PHE A 204 16.52 -1.17 13.75
C PHE A 204 15.45 -0.29 14.41
N VAL A 205 15.54 1.03 14.20
CA VAL A 205 14.79 2.05 14.94
C VAL A 205 13.51 2.49 14.20
N ALA A 206 13.56 2.53 12.86
CA ALA A 206 12.47 3.04 12.01
C ALA A 206 11.98 4.42 12.48
N ASN A 207 10.68 4.57 12.71
CA ASN A 207 10.07 5.79 13.23
C ASN A 207 9.79 5.71 14.74
N GLU A 208 10.16 4.62 15.42
CA GLU A 208 9.73 4.31 16.79
C GLU A 208 8.21 4.44 16.99
N ASN A 209 7.42 4.18 15.94
CA ASN A 209 5.96 4.25 16.04
C ASN A 209 5.41 3.30 17.10
N TYR A 210 6.08 2.17 17.38
CA TYR A 210 5.66 1.27 18.47
C TYR A 210 5.50 1.99 19.81
N TYR A 211 6.36 2.98 20.09
CA TYR A 211 6.29 3.79 21.30
C TYR A 211 5.59 5.14 21.08
N LEU A 212 5.58 5.67 19.85
CA LEU A 212 5.03 6.98 19.51
C LEU A 212 3.64 6.94 18.86
N TYR A 213 3.02 5.77 18.70
CA TYR A 213 1.77 5.63 17.95
C TYR A 213 0.66 6.55 18.47
N LYS A 214 0.62 6.83 19.79
CA LYS A 214 -0.36 7.77 20.35
C LYS A 214 -0.18 9.19 19.80
N GLN A 215 1.06 9.67 19.76
CA GLN A 215 1.39 10.99 19.20
C GLN A 215 1.16 11.04 17.69
N ASP A 216 1.50 9.96 16.97
CA ASP A 216 1.31 9.86 15.53
C ASP A 216 -0.20 9.85 15.18
N ILE A 217 -1.04 9.11 15.91
CA ILE A 217 -2.50 9.11 15.76
C ILE A 217 -3.10 10.49 16.04
N GLU A 218 -2.65 11.18 17.10
CA GLU A 218 -3.10 12.56 17.39
C GLU A 218 -2.83 13.47 16.19
N ARG A 219 -1.64 13.37 15.60
CA ARG A 219 -1.23 14.19 14.45
C ARG A 219 -2.01 13.87 13.18
N ILE A 220 -2.25 12.59 12.90
CA ILE A 220 -3.03 12.16 11.73
C ILE A 220 -4.49 12.60 11.88
N ALA A 221 -5.08 12.44 13.07
CA ALA A 221 -6.45 12.84 13.37
C ALA A 221 -6.66 14.36 13.29
N ALA A 222 -5.67 15.15 13.74
CA ALA A 222 -5.70 16.62 13.67
C ALA A 222 -5.85 17.14 12.22
N MET A 223 -5.37 16.36 11.24
CA MET A 223 -5.47 16.68 9.82
C MET A 223 -6.82 16.28 9.20
N GLY A 224 -7.69 15.58 9.92
CA GLY A 224 -9.03 15.21 9.43
C GLY A 224 -9.11 13.91 8.64
N ILE A 225 -8.06 13.07 8.67
CA ILE A 225 -8.06 11.76 8.01
C ILE A 225 -9.19 10.87 8.54
N ARG A 226 -9.80 10.05 7.67
CA ARG A 226 -10.90 9.15 8.03
C ARG A 226 -10.43 7.74 8.34
N TYR A 227 -9.49 7.20 7.58
CA TYR A 227 -8.98 5.84 7.75
C TYR A 227 -7.48 5.81 8.03
N TYR A 228 -7.07 5.08 9.08
CA TYR A 228 -5.68 4.76 9.33
C TYR A 228 -5.43 3.30 8.93
N ARG A 229 -4.73 3.10 7.80
CA ARG A 229 -4.34 1.78 7.30
C ARG A 229 -2.97 1.41 7.85
N PHE A 230 -2.87 0.29 8.58
CA PHE A 230 -1.62 -0.21 9.15
C PHE A 230 -1.59 -1.74 9.10
N SER A 231 -0.39 -2.34 9.16
CA SER A 231 -0.26 -3.79 9.30
C SER A 231 -0.06 -4.21 10.75
N ILE A 232 -0.50 -5.43 11.07
CA ILE A 232 -0.15 -6.11 12.31
C ILE A 232 0.93 -7.15 11.96
N PRO A 233 2.12 -7.10 12.57
CA PRO A 233 3.20 -8.02 12.30
C PRO A 233 2.93 -9.36 12.97
N TRP A 234 2.89 -10.41 12.15
CA TRP A 234 2.67 -11.78 12.59
C TRP A 234 3.64 -12.18 13.72
N SER A 235 4.92 -11.87 13.58
CA SER A 235 5.95 -12.22 14.57
C SER A 235 5.78 -11.56 15.93
N ARG A 236 4.97 -10.49 16.04
CA ARG A 236 4.63 -9.87 17.33
C ARG A 236 3.44 -10.54 17.99
N ILE A 237 2.48 -11.06 17.24
CA ILE A 237 1.28 -11.73 17.79
C ILE A 237 1.54 -13.21 18.08
N LEU A 238 2.16 -13.93 17.15
CA LEU A 238 2.40 -15.37 17.24
C LEU A 238 3.89 -15.66 16.99
N PRO A 239 4.76 -15.46 18.00
CA PRO A 239 6.21 -15.48 17.83
C PRO A 239 6.78 -16.80 17.30
N PHE A 240 6.14 -17.92 17.62
CA PHE A 240 6.55 -19.27 17.20
C PHE A 240 5.79 -19.79 15.98
N VAL A 241 5.02 -18.91 15.32
CA VAL A 241 4.37 -19.01 13.99
C VAL A 241 3.33 -20.12 13.79
N LEU A 242 3.51 -21.30 14.38
CA LEU A 242 2.68 -22.47 14.14
C LEU A 242 1.38 -22.47 14.98
N PRO A 243 0.35 -23.19 14.53
CA PRO A 243 -0.83 -23.48 15.34
C PRO A 243 -0.46 -24.07 16.72
N ASP A 244 -1.34 -23.82 17.70
CA ASP A 244 -1.21 -24.27 19.10
C ASP A 244 0.02 -23.75 19.87
N THR A 245 0.80 -22.82 19.29
CA THR A 245 1.84 -22.09 20.02
C THR A 245 1.25 -20.91 20.82
N PRO A 246 1.89 -20.50 21.94
CA PRO A 246 1.39 -19.39 22.75
C PRO A 246 1.37 -18.06 21.99
N VAL A 247 0.31 -17.29 22.21
CA VAL A 247 0.12 -15.93 21.68
C VAL A 247 0.77 -14.92 22.62
N ASN A 248 1.36 -13.87 22.04
CA ASN A 248 1.93 -12.78 22.81
C ASN A 248 0.84 -11.82 23.31
N GLN A 249 0.61 -11.81 24.63
CA GLN A 249 -0.37 -10.91 25.25
C GLN A 249 0.03 -9.44 25.09
N GLN A 250 1.32 -9.11 25.12
CA GLN A 250 1.78 -7.73 24.97
C GLN A 250 1.47 -7.20 23.56
N GLY A 251 1.77 -7.99 22.53
CA GLY A 251 1.42 -7.69 21.14
C GLY A 251 -0.09 -7.46 20.95
N LEU A 252 -0.94 -8.34 21.48
CA LEU A 252 -2.40 -8.15 21.43
C LEU A 252 -2.84 -6.86 22.13
N SER A 253 -2.26 -6.57 23.30
CA SER A 253 -2.62 -5.39 24.10
C SER A 253 -2.19 -4.10 23.40
N HIS A 254 -1.05 -4.09 22.72
CA HIS A 254 -0.57 -2.95 21.94
C HIS A 254 -1.56 -2.58 20.81
N TYR A 255 -1.95 -3.55 19.98
CA TYR A 255 -2.88 -3.25 18.88
C TYR A 255 -4.31 -2.99 19.37
N ASP A 256 -4.72 -3.54 20.51
CA ASP A 256 -5.99 -3.16 21.13
C ASP A 256 -6.02 -1.67 21.51
N ASP A 257 -4.97 -1.19 22.20
CA ASP A 257 -4.81 0.21 22.61
C ASP A 257 -4.73 1.14 21.38
N LEU A 258 -3.96 0.75 20.36
CA LEU A 258 -3.85 1.47 19.10
C LEU A 258 -5.21 1.59 18.39
N ILE A 259 -5.94 0.47 18.22
CA ILE A 259 -7.26 0.44 17.57
C ILE A 259 -8.26 1.31 18.33
N ASN A 260 -8.29 1.21 19.66
CA ASN A 260 -9.17 2.02 20.49
C ASN A 260 -8.85 3.52 20.34
N LEU A 261 -7.58 3.90 20.35
CA LEU A 261 -7.19 5.30 20.17
C LEU A 261 -7.55 5.85 18.78
N VAL A 262 -7.40 5.06 17.72
CA VAL A 262 -7.86 5.44 16.36
C VAL A 262 -9.34 5.79 16.38
N LEU A 263 -10.18 4.96 17.02
CA LEU A 263 -11.62 5.18 17.15
C LEU A 263 -11.94 6.40 18.01
N ASP A 264 -11.28 6.56 19.16
CA ASP A 264 -11.47 7.69 20.08
C ASP A 264 -11.16 9.04 19.41
N LYS A 265 -10.23 9.04 18.45
CA LYS A 265 -9.89 10.21 17.62
C LYS A 265 -10.78 10.39 16.39
N GLY A 266 -11.86 9.62 16.29
CA GLY A 266 -12.81 9.73 15.19
C GLY A 266 -12.28 9.23 13.86
N MET A 267 -11.27 8.37 13.87
CA MET A 267 -10.78 7.67 12.68
C MET A 267 -11.25 6.22 12.70
N LEU A 268 -11.05 5.52 11.59
CA LEU A 268 -11.37 4.10 11.44
C LEU A 268 -10.10 3.29 11.15
N PRO A 269 -9.83 2.19 11.88
CA PRO A 269 -8.69 1.34 11.61
C PRO A 269 -8.95 0.50 10.35
N ALA A 270 -7.92 0.31 9.52
CA ALA A 270 -7.99 -0.56 8.36
C ALA A 270 -6.75 -1.46 8.37
N ILE A 271 -6.92 -2.77 8.53
CA ILE A 271 -5.83 -3.65 8.95
C ILE A 271 -5.33 -4.50 7.78
N VAL A 272 -4.01 -4.56 7.64
CA VAL A 272 -3.30 -5.51 6.77
C VAL A 272 -2.70 -6.62 7.64
N LEU A 273 -2.99 -7.88 7.32
CA LEU A 273 -2.49 -9.01 8.11
C LEU A 273 -1.03 -9.39 7.78
N HIS A 274 -0.61 -9.27 6.53
CA HIS A 274 0.77 -9.55 6.10
C HIS A 274 1.30 -8.44 5.21
N HIS A 275 2.41 -7.83 5.61
CA HIS A 275 3.03 -6.73 4.87
C HIS A 275 4.55 -6.88 4.88
N THR A 276 5.04 -7.81 4.06
CA THR A 276 6.48 -8.00 3.83
C THR A 276 7.26 -8.27 5.12
N ASP A 277 6.62 -8.94 6.07
CA ASP A 277 7.15 -9.22 7.41
C ASP A 277 6.99 -10.70 7.79
N THR A 278 7.25 -11.59 6.81
CA THR A 278 7.22 -13.04 7.04
C THR A 278 8.26 -13.44 8.10
N PRO A 279 7.84 -14.17 9.15
CA PRO A 279 8.74 -14.72 10.18
C PRO A 279 9.88 -15.56 9.60
N ILE A 280 11.05 -15.51 10.24
CA ILE A 280 12.25 -16.18 9.71
C ILE A 280 12.15 -17.72 9.76
N GLU A 281 11.26 -18.27 10.58
CA GLU A 281 11.02 -19.70 10.75
C GLU A 281 10.54 -20.39 9.48
N PHE A 282 9.99 -19.64 8.51
CA PHE A 282 9.62 -20.18 7.20
C PHE A 282 10.81 -20.39 6.26
N TYR A 283 12.00 -19.91 6.64
CA TYR A 283 13.23 -20.03 5.87
C TYR A 283 14.13 -21.12 6.45
N PRO A 284 14.70 -22.01 5.62
CA PRO A 284 15.60 -23.05 6.11
C PRO A 284 16.90 -22.50 6.72
N ASN A 285 17.35 -21.32 6.29
CA ASN A 285 18.50 -20.60 6.87
C ASN A 285 18.54 -19.14 6.40
N VAL A 286 19.33 -18.30 7.08
CA VAL A 286 19.50 -16.87 6.76
C VAL A 286 19.91 -16.66 5.29
N SER A 287 20.83 -17.48 4.74
CA SER A 287 21.23 -17.36 3.33
C SER A 287 20.13 -17.65 2.30
N SER A 288 19.02 -18.27 2.71
CA SER A 288 17.86 -18.54 1.83
C SER A 288 16.83 -17.40 1.82
N ILE A 289 17.07 -16.34 2.60
CA ILE A 289 16.24 -15.13 2.60
C ILE A 289 16.41 -14.41 1.26
N LEU A 290 17.65 -14.06 0.89
CA LEU A 290 17.89 -13.44 -0.41
C LEU A 290 17.96 -14.48 -1.51
N ILE A 291 17.51 -14.06 -2.69
CA ILE A 291 17.56 -14.89 -3.88
C ILE A 291 18.47 -14.22 -4.90
N GLU A 292 19.28 -15.01 -5.59
CA GLU A 292 20.20 -14.49 -6.61
C GLU A 292 19.42 -14.07 -7.86
N PRO A 293 19.66 -12.86 -8.40
CA PRO A 293 19.07 -12.43 -9.66
C PRO A 293 19.29 -13.40 -10.82
N GLY A 294 18.25 -13.62 -11.61
CA GLY A 294 18.28 -14.52 -12.78
C GLY A 294 18.20 -16.00 -12.43
N THR A 295 17.98 -16.37 -11.17
CA THR A 295 17.79 -17.78 -10.75
C THR A 295 16.33 -18.26 -10.83
N GLY A 296 15.45 -17.48 -11.46
CA GLY A 296 14.08 -17.83 -11.80
C GLY A 296 13.08 -17.70 -10.66
N GLY A 297 12.11 -16.80 -10.79
CA GLY A 297 11.02 -16.56 -9.83
C GLY A 297 9.85 -15.78 -10.47
N VAL A 298 8.78 -15.55 -9.71
CA VAL A 298 7.56 -14.85 -10.17
C VAL A 298 7.61 -13.32 -9.94
N GLY A 299 8.43 -12.82 -9.01
CA GLY A 299 8.48 -11.40 -8.61
C GLY A 299 9.42 -10.49 -9.41
N TYR A 300 9.18 -9.16 -9.31
CA TYR A 300 9.83 -8.07 -10.06
C TYR A 300 11.30 -7.81 -9.68
N THR A 301 11.70 -8.18 -8.47
CA THR A 301 13.08 -8.08 -8.01
C THR A 301 13.48 -9.39 -7.37
N ASP A 302 14.33 -10.17 -8.03
CA ASP A 302 14.99 -11.31 -7.40
C ASP A 302 15.72 -10.93 -6.09
N SER A 303 16.04 -9.65 -5.90
CA SER A 303 16.74 -9.11 -4.74
C SER A 303 15.85 -8.53 -3.62
N GLY A 304 14.56 -8.86 -3.54
CA GLY A 304 13.67 -8.23 -2.54
C GLY A 304 12.69 -9.13 -1.80
N TYR A 305 12.37 -10.32 -2.33
CA TYR A 305 11.19 -11.06 -1.87
C TYR A 305 11.27 -12.57 -2.16
N HIS A 306 10.55 -13.38 -1.39
CA HIS A 306 11.17 -14.52 -0.69
C HIS A 306 10.64 -15.94 -1.02
N LEU A 307 11.34 -16.98 -0.53
CA LEU A 307 10.94 -18.39 -0.60
C LEU A 307 9.81 -18.79 0.37
N SER A 308 9.36 -17.89 1.25
CA SER A 308 8.61 -18.27 2.45
C SER A 308 7.23 -18.88 2.19
N TYR A 309 6.49 -18.35 1.21
CA TYR A 309 5.12 -18.81 0.91
C TYR A 309 5.05 -20.26 0.41
N LYS A 310 6.17 -20.79 -0.13
CA LYS A 310 6.24 -22.19 -0.58
C LYS A 310 6.39 -23.19 0.57
N ASN A 311 6.66 -22.73 1.80
CA ASN A 311 6.76 -23.61 2.95
C ASN A 311 5.41 -24.29 3.18
N VAL A 312 5.41 -25.62 3.28
CA VAL A 312 4.18 -26.43 3.38
C VAL A 312 3.31 -26.08 4.59
N SER A 313 3.88 -25.47 5.62
CA SER A 313 3.14 -25.02 6.81
C SER A 313 2.70 -23.56 6.74
N PHE A 314 3.10 -22.79 5.72
CA PHE A 314 2.83 -21.35 5.63
C PHE A 314 1.35 -21.04 5.63
N GLU A 315 0.57 -21.73 4.78
CA GLU A 315 -0.86 -21.49 4.63
C GLU A 315 -1.61 -21.67 5.96
N ASP A 316 -1.44 -22.83 6.61
CA ASP A 316 -2.11 -23.13 7.89
C ASP A 316 -1.66 -22.21 9.02
N ALA A 317 -0.36 -21.89 9.08
CA ALA A 317 0.20 -21.01 10.08
C ALA A 317 -0.31 -19.57 9.92
N PHE A 318 -0.37 -19.07 8.67
CA PHE A 318 -0.87 -17.73 8.38
C PHE A 318 -2.37 -17.62 8.63
N VAL A 319 -3.15 -18.64 8.24
CA VAL A 319 -4.59 -18.69 8.52
C VAL A 319 -4.83 -18.73 10.02
N ASN A 320 -4.07 -19.51 10.80
CA ASN A 320 -4.18 -19.52 12.25
C ASN A 320 -3.91 -18.14 12.86
N TYR A 321 -2.83 -17.48 12.45
CA TYR A 321 -2.53 -16.10 12.87
C TYR A 321 -3.67 -15.13 12.51
N GLY A 322 -4.15 -15.17 11.26
CA GLY A 322 -5.25 -14.31 10.81
C GLY A 322 -6.54 -14.56 11.58
N LYS A 323 -6.85 -15.82 11.92
CA LYS A 323 -8.01 -16.18 12.77
C LYS A 323 -7.89 -15.55 14.16
N ILE A 324 -6.71 -15.59 14.77
CA ILE A 324 -6.46 -14.96 16.08
C ILE A 324 -6.70 -13.45 16.00
N VAL A 325 -6.03 -12.76 15.07
CA VAL A 325 -6.14 -11.30 14.92
C VAL A 325 -7.58 -10.87 14.61
N MET A 326 -8.25 -11.53 13.65
CA MET A 326 -9.64 -11.21 13.30
C MET A 326 -10.60 -11.46 14.47
N THR A 327 -10.45 -12.56 15.22
CA THR A 327 -11.31 -12.83 16.39
C THR A 327 -11.19 -11.73 17.45
N HIS A 328 -9.97 -11.21 17.67
CA HIS A 328 -9.72 -10.17 18.67
C HIS A 328 -10.23 -8.78 18.26
N PHE A 329 -10.21 -8.45 16.97
CA PHE A 329 -10.40 -7.06 16.52
C PHE A 329 -11.53 -6.84 15.49
N ALA A 330 -12.16 -7.89 14.95
CA ALA A 330 -13.21 -7.79 13.92
C ALA A 330 -14.41 -6.93 14.32
N ASP A 331 -14.68 -6.79 15.61
CA ASP A 331 -15.76 -5.97 16.11
C ASP A 331 -15.57 -4.48 15.79
N ARG A 332 -14.33 -4.01 15.67
CA ARG A 332 -13.97 -2.60 15.52
C ARG A 332 -13.41 -2.24 14.15
N VAL A 333 -13.06 -3.24 13.35
CA VAL A 333 -12.30 -3.04 12.11
C VAL A 333 -13.20 -3.15 10.87
N PRO A 334 -13.46 -2.02 10.16
CA PRO A 334 -14.30 -2.02 8.96
C PRO A 334 -13.67 -2.62 7.72
N ILE A 335 -12.34 -2.64 7.61
CA ILE A 335 -11.65 -3.06 6.39
C ILE A 335 -10.43 -3.92 6.72
N TRP A 336 -10.34 -5.05 6.03
CA TRP A 336 -9.26 -6.03 6.16
C TRP A 336 -8.56 -6.24 4.81
N TRP A 337 -7.23 -6.31 4.83
CA TRP A 337 -6.44 -6.90 3.76
C TRP A 337 -5.67 -8.09 4.29
N THR A 338 -5.78 -9.25 3.64
CA THR A 338 -4.99 -10.42 4.07
C THR A 338 -3.52 -10.24 3.70
N PHE A 339 -3.24 -9.78 2.49
CA PHE A 339 -1.87 -9.59 1.99
C PHE A 339 -1.69 -8.21 1.38
N ASN A 340 -0.48 -7.68 1.56
CA ASN A 340 0.07 -6.56 0.81
C ASN A 340 1.03 -7.05 -0.28
N GLU A 341 0.73 -6.71 -1.53
CA GLU A 341 1.61 -6.94 -2.68
C GLU A 341 2.15 -8.39 -2.76
N PRO A 342 1.28 -9.42 -2.69
CA PRO A 342 1.73 -10.79 -2.53
C PRO A 342 2.56 -11.31 -3.72
N LEU A 343 2.42 -10.71 -4.91
CA LEU A 343 3.23 -11.06 -6.07
C LEU A 343 4.71 -10.82 -5.81
N LEU A 344 5.05 -9.74 -5.10
CA LEU A 344 6.43 -9.47 -4.70
C LEU A 344 6.93 -10.61 -3.84
N GLY A 345 6.19 -10.97 -2.78
CA GLY A 345 6.50 -12.06 -1.85
C GLY A 345 6.55 -13.49 -2.44
N ALA A 346 6.00 -13.71 -3.64
CA ALA A 346 5.81 -15.05 -4.20
C ALA A 346 6.98 -15.49 -5.08
N ARG A 347 7.53 -16.67 -4.80
CA ARG A 347 8.64 -17.22 -5.62
C ARG A 347 8.18 -18.01 -6.83
N ASN A 348 7.12 -18.80 -6.67
CA ASN A 348 6.77 -19.86 -7.62
C ASN A 348 5.26 -20.17 -7.60
N GLY A 349 4.83 -21.12 -8.42
CA GLY A 349 3.42 -21.51 -8.53
C GLY A 349 2.79 -21.90 -7.21
N HIS A 350 3.48 -22.71 -6.40
CA HIS A 350 3.03 -23.11 -5.06
C HIS A 350 2.87 -21.93 -4.09
N SER A 351 3.71 -20.90 -4.21
CA SER A 351 3.60 -19.69 -3.39
C SER A 351 2.30 -18.94 -3.68
N ILE A 352 1.96 -18.79 -4.97
CA ILE A 352 0.74 -18.13 -5.43
C ILE A 352 -0.49 -18.92 -4.94
N ASP A 353 -0.48 -20.25 -5.10
CA ASP A 353 -1.56 -21.13 -4.65
C ASP A 353 -1.80 -21.01 -3.14
N ALA A 354 -0.74 -21.08 -2.32
CA ALA A 354 -0.82 -20.94 -0.87
C ALA A 354 -1.39 -19.58 -0.44
N VAL A 355 -0.98 -18.48 -1.08
CA VAL A 355 -1.50 -17.14 -0.80
C VAL A 355 -2.99 -17.04 -1.11
N ILE A 356 -3.42 -17.50 -2.28
CA ILE A 356 -4.83 -17.43 -2.71
C ILE A 356 -5.71 -18.27 -1.79
N LYS A 357 -5.28 -19.49 -1.45
CA LYS A 357 -6.01 -20.38 -0.54
C LYS A 357 -6.08 -19.81 0.87
N ALA A 358 -4.97 -19.28 1.40
CA ALA A 358 -4.99 -18.65 2.72
C ALA A 358 -5.91 -17.42 2.77
N HIS A 359 -5.91 -16.60 1.71
CA HIS A 359 -6.83 -15.48 1.57
C HIS A 359 -8.29 -15.94 1.58
N ALA A 360 -8.66 -16.90 0.75
CA ALA A 360 -10.01 -17.43 0.67
C ALA A 360 -10.46 -18.02 2.02
N ARG A 361 -9.59 -18.76 2.72
CA ARG A 361 -9.86 -19.30 4.05
C ARG A 361 -10.17 -18.21 5.08
N LEU A 362 -9.40 -17.12 5.10
CA LEU A 362 -9.64 -15.98 5.99
C LEU A 362 -10.88 -15.17 5.62
N TYR A 363 -11.18 -15.05 4.32
CA TYR A 363 -12.45 -14.46 3.85
C TYR A 363 -13.65 -15.23 4.39
N HIS A 364 -13.67 -16.55 4.20
CA HIS A 364 -14.76 -17.39 4.69
C HIS A 364 -14.82 -17.40 6.21
N PHE A 365 -13.68 -17.39 6.92
CA PHE A 365 -13.67 -17.23 8.37
C PHE A 365 -14.35 -15.93 8.80
N TYR A 366 -13.98 -14.79 8.20
CA TYR A 366 -14.54 -13.50 8.54
C TYR A 366 -16.05 -13.41 8.22
N LYS A 367 -16.45 -13.79 7.00
CA LYS A 367 -17.85 -13.65 6.55
C LYS A 367 -18.77 -14.73 7.13
N SER A 368 -18.29 -15.97 7.21
CA SER A 368 -19.14 -17.13 7.54
C SER A 368 -19.05 -17.56 9.00
N GLU A 369 -17.88 -17.49 9.64
CA GLU A 369 -17.73 -17.91 11.04
C GLU A 369 -17.90 -16.73 12.00
N ILE A 370 -17.17 -15.63 11.77
CA ILE A 370 -17.27 -14.39 12.58
C ILE A 370 -18.60 -13.65 12.34
N LYS A 371 -19.20 -13.81 11.14
CA LYS A 371 -20.35 -13.00 10.68
C LYS A 371 -20.01 -11.51 10.59
N GLY A 372 -18.80 -11.20 10.14
CA GLY A 372 -18.33 -9.84 9.96
C GLY A 372 -19.07 -9.13 8.82
N THR A 373 -19.42 -7.86 9.05
CA THR A 373 -20.10 -6.98 8.11
C THR A 373 -19.16 -5.96 7.45
N GLY A 374 -17.88 -5.92 7.87
CA GLY A 374 -16.85 -5.13 7.23
C GLY A 374 -16.46 -5.68 5.85
N LYS A 375 -15.58 -4.94 5.17
CA LYS A 375 -15.03 -5.30 3.87
C LYS A 375 -13.69 -6.03 4.03
N ILE A 376 -13.39 -6.94 3.12
CA ILE A 376 -12.13 -7.69 3.08
C ILE A 376 -11.66 -7.85 1.63
N SER A 377 -10.35 -7.75 1.43
CA SER A 377 -9.69 -7.94 0.15
C SER A 377 -8.23 -8.39 0.34
N MET A 378 -7.44 -8.42 -0.73
CA MET A 378 -5.98 -8.38 -0.71
C MET A 378 -5.54 -7.22 -1.61
N THR A 379 -4.45 -6.53 -1.27
CA THR A 379 -3.98 -5.42 -2.12
C THR A 379 -2.87 -5.87 -3.03
N LEU A 380 -3.04 -5.63 -4.33
CA LEU A 380 -2.04 -5.92 -5.35
C LEU A 380 -1.18 -4.69 -5.65
N ASN A 381 -0.03 -4.92 -6.25
CA ASN A 381 0.81 -3.90 -6.85
C ASN A 381 0.91 -4.12 -8.36
N ASP A 382 0.99 -3.02 -9.09
CA ASP A 382 1.33 -3.05 -10.50
C ASP A 382 1.57 -1.61 -10.97
N ASN A 383 2.70 -1.41 -11.66
CA ASN A 383 2.96 -0.20 -12.41
C ASN A 383 2.32 -0.37 -13.79
N PHE A 384 1.12 0.18 -13.98
CA PHE A 384 0.28 -0.09 -15.15
C PHE A 384 1.06 -0.09 -16.47
N GLY A 385 1.09 -1.25 -17.13
CA GLY A 385 1.79 -1.43 -18.38
C GLY A 385 1.02 -0.82 -19.54
N VAL A 386 1.61 0.19 -20.19
CA VAL A 386 1.06 0.80 -21.40
C VAL A 386 1.89 0.42 -22.62
N PRO A 387 1.28 0.15 -23.78
CA PRO A 387 2.04 -0.25 -24.96
C PRO A 387 2.94 0.90 -25.42
N ARG A 388 4.17 0.58 -25.81
CA ARG A 388 5.10 1.54 -26.42
C ARG A 388 4.48 2.25 -27.63
N ASP A 389 3.82 1.50 -28.50
CA ASP A 389 3.00 2.05 -29.59
C ASP A 389 1.60 1.40 -29.57
N PRO A 390 0.52 2.13 -29.25
CA PRO A 390 -0.83 1.58 -29.19
C PRO A 390 -1.41 1.20 -30.57
N SER A 391 -0.74 1.58 -31.67
CA SER A 391 -1.09 1.15 -33.02
C SER A 391 -0.36 -0.14 -33.46
N ASN A 392 0.65 -0.56 -32.69
CA ASN A 392 1.40 -1.78 -32.93
C ASN A 392 0.82 -2.94 -32.10
N ALA A 393 0.29 -3.97 -32.80
CA ALA A 393 -0.35 -5.10 -32.15
C ALA A 393 0.57 -5.88 -31.20
N SER A 394 1.87 -5.97 -31.47
CA SER A 394 2.83 -6.67 -30.60
C SER A 394 3.13 -5.88 -29.33
N ASP A 395 3.19 -4.55 -29.40
CA ASP A 395 3.34 -3.72 -28.19
C ASP A 395 2.06 -3.78 -27.32
N VAL A 396 0.87 -3.84 -27.93
CA VAL A 396 -0.41 -4.04 -27.23
C VAL A 396 -0.49 -5.43 -26.58
N ASP A 397 -0.07 -6.47 -27.29
CA ASP A 397 -0.02 -7.84 -26.75
C ASP A 397 0.94 -7.94 -25.56
N ALA A 398 2.13 -7.33 -25.65
CA ALA A 398 3.08 -7.26 -24.55
C ALA A 398 2.52 -6.53 -23.31
N ALA A 399 1.87 -5.38 -23.50
CA ALA A 399 1.22 -4.67 -22.41
C ALA A 399 0.08 -5.50 -21.77
N THR A 400 -0.70 -6.20 -22.60
CA THR A 400 -1.77 -7.09 -22.14
C THR A 400 -1.21 -8.25 -21.32
N HIS A 401 -0.16 -8.92 -21.83
CA HIS A 401 0.53 -10.01 -21.14
C HIS A 401 1.11 -9.57 -19.79
N PHE A 402 1.79 -8.42 -19.75
CA PHE A 402 2.39 -7.87 -18.53
C PHE A 402 1.36 -7.57 -17.44
N ASN A 403 0.27 -6.88 -17.80
CA ASN A 403 -0.81 -6.57 -16.86
C ASN A 403 -1.54 -7.85 -16.41
N ALA A 404 -1.77 -8.80 -17.32
CA ALA A 404 -2.39 -10.09 -16.98
C ALA A 404 -1.51 -10.90 -16.01
N PHE A 405 -0.20 -10.99 -16.26
CA PHE A 405 0.72 -11.68 -15.37
C PHE A 405 0.66 -11.11 -13.94
N GLN A 406 0.67 -9.79 -13.79
CA GLN A 406 0.70 -9.17 -12.46
C GLN A 406 -0.65 -9.22 -11.74
N LEU A 407 -1.72 -8.88 -12.46
CA LEU A 407 -3.04 -8.67 -11.86
C LEU A 407 -3.91 -9.90 -11.97
N ALA A 408 -4.03 -10.49 -13.15
CA ALA A 408 -4.96 -11.59 -13.39
C ALA A 408 -4.51 -12.89 -12.70
N THR A 409 -3.23 -13.04 -12.35
CA THR A 409 -2.73 -14.16 -11.53
C THR A 409 -3.49 -14.31 -10.22
N PHE A 410 -3.83 -13.19 -9.55
CA PHE A 410 -4.70 -13.20 -8.37
C PHE A 410 -6.15 -12.86 -8.73
N GLY A 411 -6.34 -11.95 -9.68
CA GLY A 411 -7.64 -11.38 -10.01
C GLY A 411 -8.60 -12.35 -10.70
N ASN A 412 -8.10 -13.24 -11.57
CA ASN A 412 -8.96 -14.22 -12.25
C ASN A 412 -9.62 -15.20 -11.27
N PRO A 413 -8.87 -15.86 -10.37
CA PRO A 413 -9.48 -16.76 -9.38
C PRO A 413 -10.46 -16.03 -8.46
N ILE A 414 -10.08 -14.86 -7.94
CA ILE A 414 -10.81 -14.16 -6.88
C ILE A 414 -12.07 -13.47 -7.40
N PHE A 415 -12.03 -12.83 -8.57
CA PHE A 415 -13.15 -12.00 -9.05
C PHE A 415 -13.94 -12.65 -10.19
N LEU A 416 -13.31 -13.53 -10.97
CA LEU A 416 -13.91 -14.09 -12.19
C LEU A 416 -14.21 -15.58 -12.08
N GLY A 417 -13.73 -16.27 -11.03
CA GLY A 417 -13.83 -17.72 -10.89
C GLY A 417 -13.14 -18.47 -12.03
N GLN A 418 -12.07 -17.89 -12.56
CA GLN A 418 -11.26 -18.43 -13.64
C GLN A 418 -9.89 -18.86 -13.11
N ASP A 419 -9.32 -19.89 -13.74
CA ASP A 419 -7.93 -20.28 -13.46
C ASP A 419 -6.94 -19.18 -13.88
N TYR A 420 -5.67 -19.37 -13.56
CA TYR A 420 -4.60 -18.41 -13.85
C TYR A 420 -4.54 -18.01 -15.35
N PRO A 421 -4.12 -16.77 -15.65
CA PRO A 421 -3.97 -16.32 -17.03
C PRO A 421 -2.86 -17.09 -17.76
N ASP A 422 -2.96 -17.19 -19.08
CA ASP A 422 -1.93 -17.85 -19.90
C ASP A 422 -0.55 -17.21 -19.68
N ALA A 423 -0.50 -15.89 -19.49
CA ALA A 423 0.73 -15.16 -19.17
C ALA A 423 1.49 -15.79 -17.97
N PHE A 424 0.77 -16.22 -16.94
CA PHE A 424 1.36 -16.88 -15.78
C PHE A 424 1.68 -18.36 -16.05
N LYS A 425 0.73 -19.11 -16.61
CA LYS A 425 0.87 -20.56 -16.86
C LYS A 425 2.03 -20.88 -17.79
N ASP A 426 2.27 -20.04 -18.79
CA ASP A 426 3.34 -20.22 -19.77
C ASP A 426 4.72 -19.96 -19.16
N SER A 427 4.82 -18.98 -18.25
CA SER A 427 6.08 -18.54 -17.64
C SER A 427 6.38 -19.18 -16.27
N VAL A 428 5.45 -19.92 -15.67
CA VAL A 428 5.60 -20.51 -14.32
C VAL A 428 5.36 -22.00 -14.38
N SER A 429 6.44 -22.77 -14.54
CA SER A 429 6.39 -24.20 -14.83
C SER A 429 5.81 -25.06 -13.71
N ASP A 430 5.83 -24.58 -12.47
CA ASP A 430 5.30 -25.26 -11.28
C ASP A 430 3.99 -24.66 -10.78
N TYR A 431 3.24 -23.96 -11.64
CA TYR A 431 1.89 -23.51 -11.29
C TYR A 431 1.00 -24.71 -10.89
N VAL A 432 0.09 -24.47 -9.95
CA VAL A 432 -0.84 -25.49 -9.42
C VAL A 432 -2.21 -25.22 -10.00
N PRO A 433 -2.68 -25.95 -11.03
CA PRO A 433 -3.98 -25.68 -11.65
C PRO A 433 -5.12 -25.70 -10.63
N LEU A 434 -6.00 -24.70 -10.68
CA LEU A 434 -7.15 -24.65 -9.79
C LEU A 434 -8.25 -25.59 -10.26
N THR A 435 -8.71 -26.47 -9.37
CA THR A 435 -9.84 -27.36 -9.67
C THR A 435 -11.16 -26.59 -9.67
N ALA A 436 -12.23 -27.24 -10.14
CA ALA A 436 -13.57 -26.65 -10.06
C ALA A 436 -14.02 -26.37 -8.60
N GLU A 437 -13.56 -27.18 -7.64
CA GLU A 437 -13.82 -26.97 -6.21
C GLU A 437 -13.04 -25.76 -5.69
N ASP A 438 -11.75 -25.64 -6.05
CA ASP A 438 -10.94 -24.47 -5.70
C ASP A 438 -11.57 -23.17 -6.23
N LEU A 439 -11.91 -23.15 -7.53
CA LEU A 439 -12.54 -21.98 -8.16
C LEU A 439 -13.88 -21.63 -7.51
N SER A 440 -14.69 -22.62 -7.14
CA SER A 440 -15.95 -22.36 -6.42
C SER A 440 -15.72 -21.82 -5.01
N TYR A 441 -14.61 -22.17 -4.35
CA TYR A 441 -14.30 -21.71 -3.00
C TYR A 441 -13.64 -20.31 -3.00
N ILE A 442 -12.82 -20.02 -4.01
CA ILE A 442 -12.04 -18.78 -4.14
C ILE A 442 -12.85 -17.66 -4.80
N ASN A 443 -13.74 -17.97 -5.74
CA ASN A 443 -14.49 -16.94 -6.45
C ASN A 443 -15.38 -16.11 -5.49
N GLY A 444 -15.30 -14.78 -5.60
CA GLY A 444 -16.04 -13.84 -4.77
C GLY A 444 -15.48 -13.68 -3.35
N THR A 445 -14.21 -14.03 -3.11
CA THR A 445 -13.54 -13.87 -1.80
C THR A 445 -12.89 -12.49 -1.58
N ALA A 446 -13.32 -11.47 -2.34
CA ALA A 446 -12.96 -10.08 -2.09
C ALA A 446 -14.15 -9.15 -2.35
N ASP A 447 -14.36 -8.18 -1.46
CA ASP A 447 -15.48 -7.22 -1.56
C ASP A 447 -15.21 -6.06 -2.54
N PHE A 448 -13.95 -5.85 -2.91
CA PHE A 448 -13.48 -4.80 -3.83
C PHE A 448 -12.10 -5.16 -4.37
N PHE A 449 -11.76 -4.64 -5.56
CA PHE A 449 -10.42 -4.71 -6.12
C PHE A 449 -9.52 -3.67 -5.46
N SER A 450 -8.36 -4.07 -4.96
CA SER A 450 -7.47 -3.21 -4.20
C SER A 450 -6.11 -3.14 -4.88
N ILE A 451 -5.65 -1.93 -5.20
CA ILE A 451 -4.45 -1.70 -6.02
C ILE A 451 -3.56 -0.61 -5.43
N GLN A 452 -2.26 -0.72 -5.71
CA GLN A 452 -1.24 0.30 -5.40
C GLN A 452 -0.63 0.87 -6.68
N PRO A 453 -1.28 1.85 -7.33
CA PRO A 453 -0.91 2.33 -8.66
C PRO A 453 0.02 3.54 -8.55
N TYR A 454 1.28 3.32 -8.21
CA TYR A 454 2.24 4.42 -8.03
C TYR A 454 2.52 5.16 -9.35
N THR A 455 2.78 4.43 -10.44
CA THR A 455 3.15 4.98 -11.75
C THR A 455 2.66 4.07 -12.88
N ALA A 456 2.77 4.54 -14.13
CA ALA A 456 2.71 3.69 -15.32
C ALA A 456 4.12 3.35 -15.83
N THR A 457 4.23 2.28 -16.62
CA THR A 457 5.46 1.86 -17.31
C THR A 457 5.19 1.57 -18.78
N VAL A 458 6.15 1.89 -19.66
CA VAL A 458 6.04 1.59 -21.10
C VAL A 458 6.49 0.15 -21.34
N VAL A 459 5.67 -0.63 -22.02
CA VAL A 459 5.88 -2.07 -22.27
C VAL A 459 5.99 -2.36 -23.77
N SER A 460 6.93 -3.23 -24.12
CA SER A 460 7.09 -3.78 -25.47
C SER A 460 7.55 -5.24 -25.42
N PRO A 461 7.50 -6.01 -26.52
CA PRO A 461 8.02 -7.37 -26.58
C PRO A 461 9.52 -7.48 -26.24
N PRO A 462 10.02 -8.70 -26.00
CA PRO A 462 11.45 -8.97 -25.95
C PRO A 462 12.19 -8.48 -27.21
N PRO A 463 13.43 -7.95 -27.09
CA PRO A 463 14.20 -7.53 -28.26
C PRO A 463 14.64 -8.74 -29.08
N ASN A 464 14.15 -8.85 -30.32
CA ASN A 464 14.44 -9.95 -31.26
C ASN A 464 13.90 -11.34 -30.86
N ASP A 465 12.98 -11.41 -29.90
CA ASP A 465 12.32 -12.65 -29.45
C ASP A 465 10.81 -12.43 -29.33
N THR A 466 10.04 -13.51 -29.27
CA THR A 466 8.63 -13.46 -28.90
C THR A 466 8.44 -13.70 -27.40
N ILE A 467 7.26 -13.34 -26.89
CA ILE A 467 6.85 -13.68 -25.51
C ILE A 467 6.92 -15.20 -25.29
N ALA A 468 6.45 -15.99 -26.27
CA ALA A 468 6.46 -17.45 -26.20
C ALA A 468 7.87 -18.03 -26.18
N ASP A 469 8.79 -17.52 -27.01
CA ASP A 469 10.19 -17.95 -27.02
C ASP A 469 10.87 -17.65 -25.68
N CYS A 470 10.59 -16.47 -25.10
CA CYS A 470 11.05 -16.12 -23.76
C CYS A 470 10.49 -17.07 -22.69
N ALA A 471 9.18 -17.32 -22.69
CA ALA A 471 8.53 -18.15 -21.67
C ALA A 471 9.06 -19.61 -21.69
N ALA A 472 9.31 -20.14 -22.90
CA ALA A 472 9.89 -21.46 -23.10
C ALA A 472 11.36 -21.58 -22.62
N ASN A 473 12.09 -20.47 -22.51
CA ASN A 473 13.48 -20.44 -22.06
C ASN A 473 13.59 -20.02 -20.59
N ILE A 474 13.78 -21.00 -19.70
CA ILE A 474 13.87 -20.77 -18.25
C ILE A 474 15.04 -19.84 -17.82
N SER A 475 16.08 -19.74 -18.64
CA SER A 475 17.23 -18.86 -18.39
C SER A 475 17.10 -17.50 -19.10
N HIS A 476 15.96 -17.18 -19.71
CA HIS A 476 15.77 -15.92 -20.41
C HIS A 476 15.74 -14.75 -19.40
N PRO A 477 16.48 -13.65 -19.63
CA PRO A 477 16.65 -12.57 -18.65
C PRO A 477 15.38 -11.75 -18.40
N LEU A 478 14.41 -11.79 -19.31
CA LEU A 478 13.12 -11.12 -19.15
C LEU A 478 12.04 -12.02 -18.51
N ARG A 479 12.34 -13.29 -18.20
CA ARG A 479 11.42 -14.16 -17.46
C ARG A 479 11.28 -13.63 -16.02
N PRO A 480 10.10 -13.63 -15.39
CA PRO A 480 8.85 -14.28 -15.83
C PRO A 480 7.93 -13.45 -16.71
N TYR A 481 8.12 -12.13 -16.75
CA TYR A 481 7.18 -11.24 -17.42
C TYR A 481 7.29 -11.25 -18.95
N CYS A 482 8.42 -11.71 -19.48
CA CYS A 482 8.69 -11.84 -20.92
C CYS A 482 8.38 -10.59 -21.75
N VAL A 483 8.66 -9.42 -21.17
CA VAL A 483 8.50 -8.12 -21.82
C VAL A 483 9.67 -7.19 -21.48
N THR A 484 9.87 -6.18 -22.31
CA THR A 484 10.74 -5.05 -22.03
C THR A 484 9.93 -3.94 -21.37
N GLN A 485 10.44 -3.38 -20.29
CA GLN A 485 9.88 -2.18 -19.65
C GLN A 485 10.79 -0.98 -19.88
N SER A 486 10.20 0.20 -20.03
CA SER A 486 10.88 1.47 -20.21
C SER A 486 10.12 2.61 -19.53
N THR A 487 10.84 3.65 -19.14
CA THR A 487 10.26 4.91 -18.65
C THR A 487 10.28 5.99 -19.71
N THR A 488 10.60 5.65 -20.97
CA THR A 488 10.63 6.58 -22.11
C THR A 488 9.57 6.25 -23.15
N THR A 489 9.00 7.30 -23.73
CA THR A 489 8.06 7.23 -24.85
C THR A 489 8.80 6.99 -26.17
N THR A 490 8.07 6.72 -27.26
CA THR A 490 8.61 6.56 -28.63
C THR A 490 9.35 7.79 -29.15
N THR A 491 9.14 8.96 -28.52
CA THR A 491 9.83 10.21 -28.86
C THR A 491 11.11 10.44 -28.06
N GLY A 492 11.46 9.53 -27.14
CA GLY A 492 12.64 9.63 -26.28
C GLY A 492 12.44 10.47 -25.01
N TRP A 493 11.27 11.08 -24.81
CA TRP A 493 10.92 11.76 -23.57
C TRP A 493 10.55 10.77 -22.46
N ASN A 494 10.86 11.12 -21.20
CA ASN A 494 10.35 10.39 -20.03
C ASN A 494 8.81 10.38 -20.02
N ILE A 495 8.23 9.30 -19.52
CA ILE A 495 6.78 9.11 -19.41
C ILE A 495 6.11 10.12 -18.45
N GLY A 496 6.90 10.72 -17.55
CA GLY A 496 6.45 11.75 -16.62
C GLY A 496 7.60 12.45 -15.91
N TYR A 497 7.28 13.24 -14.90
CA TYR A 497 8.27 13.83 -14.00
C TYR A 497 8.76 12.78 -12.99
N ALA A 498 10.08 12.55 -12.93
CA ALA A 498 10.68 11.51 -12.11
C ALA A 498 10.78 11.90 -10.62
N SER A 499 10.59 10.91 -9.75
CA SER A 499 10.80 11.02 -8.30
C SER A 499 12.24 10.68 -7.89
N GLN A 500 12.52 10.62 -6.58
CA GLN A 500 13.76 10.07 -6.01
C GLN A 500 13.92 8.56 -6.28
N SER A 501 12.83 7.88 -6.65
CA SER A 501 12.75 6.44 -6.85
C SER A 501 12.11 6.11 -8.20
N TYR A 502 11.57 4.91 -8.35
CA TYR A 502 10.97 4.41 -9.60
C TYR A 502 9.69 5.15 -10.04
N VAL A 503 9.09 5.96 -9.17
CA VAL A 503 7.79 6.61 -9.42
C VAL A 503 7.94 7.80 -10.37
N TYR A 504 7.04 7.90 -11.35
CA TYR A 504 6.87 9.07 -12.21
C TYR A 504 5.46 9.66 -12.01
N ILE A 505 5.31 10.97 -12.20
CA ILE A 505 3.98 11.61 -12.22
C ILE A 505 3.29 11.26 -13.55
N THR A 506 2.41 10.25 -13.53
CA THR A 506 1.73 9.69 -14.72
C THR A 506 0.18 9.71 -14.64
N PRO A 507 -0.45 10.85 -14.32
CA PRO A 507 -1.86 10.91 -13.93
C PRO A 507 -2.85 10.48 -15.03
N THR A 508 -2.60 10.79 -16.30
CA THR A 508 -3.52 10.39 -17.38
C THR A 508 -3.62 8.87 -17.52
N TYR A 509 -2.53 8.15 -17.25
CA TYR A 509 -2.53 6.69 -17.26
C TYR A 509 -3.26 6.10 -16.06
N PHE A 510 -3.32 6.81 -14.93
CA PHE A 510 -4.08 6.40 -13.76
C PHE A 510 -5.60 6.33 -14.05
N ARG A 511 -6.19 7.29 -14.78
CA ARG A 511 -7.58 7.20 -15.25
C ARG A 511 -7.83 5.97 -16.10
N THR A 512 -6.96 5.72 -17.09
CA THR A 512 -7.03 4.53 -17.95
C THR A 512 -6.91 3.26 -17.12
N TYR A 513 -6.05 3.26 -16.10
CA TYR A 513 -5.84 2.10 -15.27
C TYR A 513 -7.05 1.76 -14.40
N LEU A 514 -7.66 2.75 -13.75
CA LEU A 514 -8.92 2.56 -13.00
C LEU A 514 -10.02 1.97 -13.89
N ASN A 515 -10.13 2.45 -15.13
CA ASN A 515 -11.04 1.89 -16.12
C ASN A 515 -10.73 0.44 -16.45
N TYR A 516 -9.47 0.11 -16.70
CA TYR A 516 -9.03 -1.25 -16.99
C TYR A 516 -9.39 -2.19 -15.84
N LEU A 517 -9.08 -1.82 -14.59
CA LEU A 517 -9.36 -2.64 -13.40
C LEU A 517 -10.86 -2.90 -13.23
N TYR A 518 -11.67 -1.83 -13.24
CA TYR A 518 -13.11 -1.94 -13.06
C TYR A 518 -13.78 -2.76 -14.17
N ASN A 519 -13.35 -2.57 -15.43
CA ASN A 519 -13.91 -3.31 -16.55
C ASN A 519 -13.42 -4.76 -16.64
N THR A 520 -12.23 -5.07 -16.11
CA THR A 520 -11.68 -6.42 -16.19
C THR A 520 -12.24 -7.28 -15.06
N PHE A 521 -12.18 -6.79 -13.82
CA PHE A 521 -12.51 -7.58 -12.63
C PHE A 521 -13.91 -7.32 -12.09
N ARG A 522 -14.65 -6.35 -12.66
CA ARG A 522 -16.07 -6.09 -12.39
C ARG A 522 -16.39 -5.88 -10.89
N ALA A 523 -15.45 -5.28 -10.17
CA ALA A 523 -15.55 -4.98 -8.75
C ALA A 523 -15.20 -3.51 -8.48
N PRO A 524 -15.75 -2.88 -7.43
CA PRO A 524 -15.35 -1.54 -7.02
C PRO A 524 -13.84 -1.47 -6.79
N VAL A 525 -13.19 -0.35 -7.12
CA VAL A 525 -11.74 -0.19 -7.06
C VAL A 525 -11.34 0.72 -5.91
N ALA A 526 -10.46 0.26 -5.02
CA ALA A 526 -9.82 1.06 -3.99
C ALA A 526 -8.33 1.21 -4.29
N VAL A 527 -7.84 2.44 -4.21
CA VAL A 527 -6.40 2.74 -4.27
C VAL A 527 -5.87 2.72 -2.85
N THR A 528 -5.10 1.71 -2.51
CA THR A 528 -4.73 1.40 -1.12
C THR A 528 -3.33 1.80 -0.73
N GLU A 529 -2.53 2.19 -1.72
CA GLU A 529 -1.32 2.99 -1.57
C GLU A 529 -1.06 3.77 -2.86
N PHE A 530 -0.61 5.02 -2.71
CA PHE A 530 -0.02 5.82 -3.77
C PHE A 530 0.76 6.96 -3.12
N GLY A 531 1.90 7.34 -3.70
CA GLY A 531 2.84 8.25 -3.07
C GLY A 531 3.96 8.67 -3.98
N PHE A 532 4.67 9.73 -3.60
CA PHE A 532 5.70 10.32 -4.45
C PHE A 532 6.89 10.81 -3.62
N PRO A 533 8.05 10.14 -3.70
CA PRO A 533 9.23 10.56 -2.96
C PRO A 533 9.94 11.68 -3.74
N VAL A 534 9.86 12.92 -3.25
CA VAL A 534 10.40 14.08 -3.97
C VAL A 534 11.91 13.92 -4.18
N PHE A 535 12.37 14.17 -5.41
CA PHE A 535 13.78 14.07 -5.77
C PHE A 535 14.67 14.95 -4.87
N GLY A 536 15.69 14.33 -4.27
CA GLY A 536 16.67 14.96 -3.40
C GLY A 536 16.08 15.59 -2.14
N GLU A 537 14.91 15.16 -1.66
CA GLU A 537 14.25 15.79 -0.50
C GLU A 537 15.07 15.68 0.79
N ASP A 538 15.75 14.55 1.02
CA ASP A 538 16.65 14.34 2.18
C ASP A 538 17.76 15.40 2.28
N ASP A 539 18.27 15.88 1.15
CA ASP A 539 19.34 16.88 1.09
C ASP A 539 18.84 18.32 1.29
N LYS A 540 17.52 18.53 1.36
CA LYS A 540 16.92 19.87 1.49
C LYS A 540 16.88 20.31 2.95
N LYS A 541 16.81 21.63 3.16
CA LYS A 541 16.50 22.20 4.48
C LYS A 541 15.08 21.82 4.88
N GLN A 542 14.85 21.70 6.19
CA GLN A 542 13.55 21.33 6.77
C GLN A 542 12.37 22.11 6.17
N SER A 543 12.46 23.44 6.03
CA SER A 543 11.39 24.26 5.44
C SER A 543 11.05 23.90 3.99
N ASP A 544 12.04 23.45 3.21
CA ASP A 544 11.87 23.09 1.81
C ASP A 544 11.35 21.64 1.67
N GLN A 545 11.64 20.78 2.65
CA GLN A 545 11.00 19.46 2.78
C GLN A 545 9.52 19.61 3.16
N GLU A 546 9.18 20.58 4.00
CA GLU A 546 7.80 20.85 4.43
C GLU A 546 6.94 21.48 3.32
N PHE A 547 7.52 22.17 2.33
CA PHE A 547 6.72 22.79 1.27
C PHE A 547 6.42 21.87 0.08
N ASP A 548 7.23 20.83 -0.14
CA ASP A 548 7.05 19.68 -1.06
C ASP A 548 6.06 19.71 -2.23
N SER A 549 5.97 20.81 -2.98
CA SER A 549 5.03 20.96 -4.11
C SER A 549 5.01 19.83 -5.14
N PRO A 550 6.12 19.16 -5.51
CA PRO A 550 6.04 18.03 -6.44
C PRO A 550 5.18 16.86 -5.92
N ARG A 551 5.15 16.62 -4.60
CA ARG A 551 4.27 15.62 -3.98
C ARG A 551 2.81 16.08 -3.96
N SER A 552 2.56 17.36 -3.66
CA SER A 552 1.23 17.96 -3.80
C SER A 552 0.68 17.82 -5.22
N LEU A 553 1.50 18.12 -6.23
CA LEU A 553 1.15 17.98 -7.65
C LEU A 553 0.82 16.53 -8.02
N TYR A 554 1.59 15.56 -7.53
CA TYR A 554 1.29 14.14 -7.72
C TYR A 554 -0.11 13.79 -7.19
N TYR A 555 -0.40 14.10 -5.92
CA TYR A 555 -1.70 13.79 -5.32
C TYR A 555 -2.85 14.48 -6.05
N GLN A 556 -2.77 15.79 -6.28
CA GLN A 556 -3.85 16.53 -6.93
C GLN A 556 -4.10 16.06 -8.38
N SER A 557 -3.04 15.73 -9.13
CA SER A 557 -3.19 15.27 -10.51
C SER A 557 -3.81 13.87 -10.58
N TYR A 558 -3.41 12.94 -9.71
CA TYR A 558 -4.01 11.60 -9.64
C TYR A 558 -5.46 11.67 -9.19
N LEU A 559 -5.76 12.45 -8.15
CA LEU A 559 -7.13 12.65 -7.66
C LEU A 559 -8.04 13.30 -8.72
N SER A 560 -7.51 14.25 -9.50
CA SER A 560 -8.24 14.88 -10.60
C SER A 560 -8.60 13.87 -11.70
N GLU A 561 -7.66 13.01 -12.10
CA GLU A 561 -7.90 11.97 -13.10
C GLU A 561 -8.80 10.84 -12.56
N GLY A 562 -8.72 10.51 -11.28
CA GLY A 562 -9.65 9.60 -10.61
C GLY A 562 -11.08 10.13 -10.57
N LEU A 563 -11.27 11.43 -10.32
CA LEU A 563 -12.61 12.06 -10.42
C LEU A 563 -13.17 11.98 -11.84
N LYS A 564 -12.33 12.14 -12.87
CA LYS A 564 -12.77 11.94 -14.25
C LYS A 564 -13.15 10.47 -14.50
N ALA A 565 -12.37 9.51 -13.99
CA ALA A 565 -12.73 8.08 -14.08
C ALA A 565 -14.10 7.79 -13.45
N LEU A 566 -14.39 8.41 -12.30
CA LEU A 566 -15.65 8.26 -11.59
C LEU A 566 -16.82 8.88 -12.36
N TRP A 567 -16.70 10.15 -12.77
CA TRP A 567 -17.83 10.92 -13.32
C TRP A 567 -18.02 10.80 -14.82
N GLU A 568 -16.94 10.63 -15.58
CA GLU A 568 -16.97 10.57 -17.05
C GLU A 568 -16.98 9.13 -17.55
N ASP A 569 -16.25 8.23 -16.88
CA ASP A 569 -16.12 6.84 -17.33
C ASP A 569 -16.98 5.84 -16.55
N GLY A 570 -17.59 6.28 -15.44
CA GLY A 570 -18.49 5.44 -14.62
C GLY A 570 -17.75 4.37 -13.81
N VAL A 571 -16.48 4.58 -13.49
CA VAL A 571 -15.73 3.68 -12.61
C VAL A 571 -16.22 3.82 -11.17
N ASP A 572 -16.54 2.69 -10.54
CA ASP A 572 -16.84 2.64 -9.10
C ASP A 572 -15.54 2.71 -8.28
N TRP A 573 -14.99 3.92 -8.16
CA TRP A 573 -13.78 4.20 -7.41
C TRP A 573 -14.13 4.65 -5.98
N ILE A 574 -13.80 3.81 -5.00
CA ILE A 574 -14.35 3.92 -3.65
C ILE A 574 -13.41 4.60 -2.65
N GLY A 575 -12.13 4.77 -2.96
CA GLY A 575 -11.21 5.38 -2.00
C GLY A 575 -9.74 5.40 -2.37
N VAL A 576 -8.99 6.13 -1.54
CA VAL A 576 -7.55 6.39 -1.65
C VAL A 576 -6.87 6.36 -0.28
N PHE A 577 -5.64 5.85 -0.26
CA PHE A 577 -4.78 5.84 0.92
C PHE A 577 -3.38 6.32 0.55
N ALA A 578 -2.96 7.46 1.10
CA ALA A 578 -1.64 8.02 0.83
C ALA A 578 -0.54 7.14 1.47
N TRP A 579 0.39 6.65 0.65
CA TRP A 579 1.68 6.13 1.13
C TRP A 579 2.69 7.29 1.17
N SER A 580 3.14 7.75 2.34
CA SER A 580 2.72 7.30 3.67
C SER A 580 2.50 8.49 4.61
N TRP A 581 1.97 8.23 5.80
CA TRP A 581 1.66 9.31 6.75
C TRP A 581 2.92 10.03 7.27
N ALA A 582 4.10 9.43 7.19
CA ALA A 582 5.38 10.02 7.56
C ALA A 582 6.56 9.34 6.85
N ASP A 583 7.66 10.08 6.68
CA ASP A 583 8.89 9.53 6.11
C ASP A 583 9.32 8.33 6.95
N ASN A 584 9.55 7.18 6.32
CA ASN A 584 9.71 5.91 7.02
C ASN A 584 10.98 5.16 6.55
N TRP A 585 11.16 3.94 7.03
CA TRP A 585 12.23 3.04 6.58
C TRP A 585 11.78 2.33 5.29
N GLU A 586 12.16 2.85 4.11
CA GLU A 586 11.77 2.29 2.81
C GLU A 586 12.68 1.11 2.47
N PHE A 587 12.45 -0.03 3.13
CA PHE A 587 13.16 -1.30 2.90
C PHE A 587 14.70 -1.14 2.92
N GLY A 588 15.23 -0.48 3.94
CA GLY A 588 16.66 -0.21 4.07
C GLY A 588 17.10 1.13 3.49
N ASP A 589 16.19 2.04 3.16
CA ASP A 589 16.52 3.37 2.68
C ASP A 589 15.68 4.44 3.39
N TYR A 590 16.34 5.32 4.15
CA TYR A 590 15.67 6.47 4.78
C TYR A 590 15.59 7.70 3.88
N LYS A 591 16.25 7.71 2.70
CA LYS A 591 16.31 8.86 1.79
C LYS A 591 15.11 8.94 0.86
N GLN A 592 14.37 7.85 0.70
CA GLN A 592 13.15 7.81 -0.07
C GLN A 592 11.99 8.33 0.78
N HIS A 593 11.90 9.65 0.85
CA HIS A 593 10.89 10.34 1.66
C HIS A 593 9.50 10.23 1.04
N PHE A 594 8.76 9.13 1.25
CA PHE A 594 7.37 9.01 0.79
C PHE A 594 6.36 9.77 1.67
N GLY A 595 6.77 10.18 2.86
CA GLY A 595 5.88 10.71 3.87
C GLY A 595 5.29 12.06 3.51
N ILE A 596 4.03 12.26 3.89
CA ILE A 596 3.38 13.59 3.98
C ILE A 596 3.70 14.32 5.29
N GLN A 597 4.57 13.73 6.11
CA GLN A 597 5.22 14.33 7.27
C GLN A 597 6.71 14.00 7.26
N THR A 598 7.58 14.94 7.66
CA THR A 598 8.99 14.65 7.89
C THR A 598 9.18 13.92 9.22
N VAL A 599 10.23 13.10 9.34
CA VAL A 599 10.67 12.52 10.63
C VAL A 599 12.12 12.90 10.90
N ASN A 600 12.36 13.60 12.00
CA ASN A 600 13.71 13.87 12.46
C ASN A 600 14.33 12.59 13.04
N ARG A 601 15.30 11.99 12.34
CA ARG A 601 15.86 10.68 12.70
C ARG A 601 16.65 10.63 14.02
N THR A 602 16.96 11.78 14.62
CA THR A 602 17.64 11.85 15.92
C THR A 602 16.67 12.01 17.08
N THR A 603 15.63 12.83 16.91
CA THR A 603 14.69 13.18 17.98
C THR A 603 13.33 12.49 17.84
N GLN A 604 13.11 11.81 16.72
CA GLN A 604 11.83 11.23 16.30
C GLN A 604 10.68 12.25 16.16
N VAL A 605 10.96 13.55 16.14
CA VAL A 605 9.92 14.59 15.96
C VAL A 605 9.37 14.57 14.53
N ARG A 606 8.04 14.65 14.40
CA ARG A 606 7.30 14.75 13.12
C ARG A 606 6.94 16.19 12.81
N ARG A 607 6.88 16.55 11.52
CA ARG A 607 6.38 17.86 11.05
C ARG A 607 5.54 17.70 9.78
N TYR A 608 4.46 18.46 9.66
CA TYR A 608 3.57 18.37 8.50
C TYR A 608 4.23 18.92 7.24
N LYS A 609 4.01 18.24 6.11
CA LYS A 609 4.32 18.77 4.79
C LYS A 609 3.07 19.34 4.14
N LYS A 610 3.25 20.26 3.19
CA LYS A 610 2.19 20.91 2.42
C LYS A 610 1.30 19.88 1.72
N SER A 611 1.90 18.82 1.18
CA SER A 611 1.16 17.73 0.55
C SER A 611 0.08 17.10 1.43
N PHE A 612 0.24 17.08 2.76
CA PHE A 612 -0.81 16.58 3.65
C PHE A 612 -2.04 17.51 3.65
N PHE A 613 -1.82 18.81 3.78
CA PHE A 613 -2.89 19.81 3.72
C PHE A 613 -3.62 19.75 2.38
N GLU A 614 -2.86 19.72 1.28
CA GLU A 614 -3.41 19.67 -0.07
C GLU A 614 -4.17 18.37 -0.34
N TYR A 615 -3.66 17.21 0.12
CA TYR A 615 -4.31 15.92 -0.04
C TYR A 615 -5.69 15.89 0.64
N VAL A 616 -5.77 16.33 1.90
CA VAL A 616 -7.04 16.35 2.63
C VAL A 616 -7.96 17.43 2.08
N ASP A 617 -7.48 18.66 1.89
CA ASP A 617 -8.32 19.75 1.39
C ASP A 617 -8.88 19.44 0.00
N PHE A 618 -8.10 18.81 -0.88
CA PHE A 618 -8.56 18.44 -2.22
C PHE A 618 -9.80 17.55 -2.16
N VAL A 619 -9.79 16.54 -1.29
CA VAL A 619 -10.89 15.58 -1.14
C VAL A 619 -12.06 16.18 -0.37
N GLU A 620 -11.82 16.77 0.81
CA GLU A 620 -12.89 17.26 1.69
C GLU A 620 -13.61 18.49 1.13
N SER A 621 -12.90 19.40 0.44
CA SER A 621 -13.55 20.54 -0.23
C SER A 621 -14.42 20.12 -1.42
N ARG A 622 -14.27 18.88 -1.89
CA ARG A 622 -15.02 18.27 -3.00
C ARG A 622 -15.86 17.08 -2.56
N ARG A 623 -16.01 16.82 -1.26
CA ARG A 623 -16.87 15.72 -0.79
C ARG A 623 -18.34 16.11 -0.90
N GLN A 624 -19.17 15.19 -1.38
CA GLN A 624 -20.63 15.35 -1.33
C GLN A 624 -21.08 15.54 0.12
N LYS A 625 -21.97 16.51 0.35
CA LYS A 625 -22.52 16.78 1.68
C LYS A 625 -23.71 15.84 1.93
N SER A 626 -23.81 15.30 3.14
CA SER A 626 -24.99 14.56 3.61
C SER A 626 -26.23 15.44 3.42
N GLY A 627 -27.23 14.94 2.69
CA GLY A 627 -28.49 15.62 2.41
C GLY A 627 -29.47 15.63 3.57
#